data_AF-A0A218V4Q8-F1
#
_entry.id   AF-A0A218V4Q8-F1
#
_cell.length_a   1.000
_cell.length_b   1.000
_cell.length_c   1.000
_cell.angle_alpha   90.00
_cell.angle_beta   90.00
_cell.angle_gamma   90.00
#
_symmetry.space_group_name_H-M   'P 1'
#
loop_
_entity.id
_entity.type
_entity.pdbx_description
1 polymer ?
#
loop_
_entity_poly.entity_id
_entity_poly.type
_entity_poly.pdbx_seq_one_letter_code
_entity_poly.pdbx_strand_id
1 'polypeptide(L)'
;MLTPNGKEYAQKIPREELTHVILKLLQAWKEPLSHFNQHIEHHQELPDDSLSKAKQISNMVHELKTGVEKVTEKARFFCIAFIYISYVA
;
A
#
# COMPACT_ATOMS: atom_id res chain seq x y z
N MET A 1 -8.74 -11.84 -1.99
CA MET A 1 -8.56 -11.25 -0.65
C MET A 1 -9.94 -10.79 -0.18
N LEU A 2 -10.39 -11.21 1.00
CA LEU A 2 -11.65 -10.72 1.56
C LEU A 2 -11.38 -9.38 2.25
N THR A 3 -11.78 -8.28 1.61
CA THR A 3 -11.82 -6.97 2.25
C THR A 3 -13.20 -6.75 2.84
N PRO A 4 -13.33 -6.26 4.09
CA PRO A 4 -14.63 -5.87 4.61
C PRO A 4 -15.25 -4.81 3.70
N ASN A 5 -16.48 -5.06 3.26
CA ASN A 5 -17.25 -4.10 2.48
C ASN A 5 -18.33 -3.50 3.39
N GLY A 6 -18.11 -2.27 3.85
CA GLY A 6 -18.97 -1.61 4.84
C GLY A 6 -18.29 -1.37 6.18
N LYS A 7 -18.67 -0.26 6.82
CA LYS A 7 -18.11 0.20 8.10
C LYS A 7 -18.36 -0.80 9.23
N GLU A 8 -19.55 -1.37 9.25
CA GLU A 8 -20.02 -2.34 10.24
C GLU A 8 -19.24 -3.65 10.22
N TYR A 9 -18.70 -4.04 9.06
CA TYR A 9 -17.82 -5.20 8.94
C TYR A 9 -16.40 -4.86 9.31
N ALA A 10 -15.90 -3.70 8.87
CA ALA A 10 -14.55 -3.24 9.19
C ALA A 10 -14.32 -3.08 10.71
N GLN A 11 -15.33 -2.63 11.44
CA GLN A 11 -15.27 -2.47 12.90
C GLN A 11 -15.29 -3.79 13.69
N LYS A 12 -15.77 -4.88 13.07
CA LYS A 12 -15.85 -6.20 13.70
C LYS A 12 -14.58 -7.02 13.51
N ILE A 13 -13.73 -6.64 12.56
CA ILE A 13 -12.48 -7.34 12.30
C ILE A 13 -11.46 -6.98 13.40
N PRO A 14 -10.76 -7.96 13.98
CA PRO A 14 -9.64 -7.70 14.87
C PRO A 14 -8.62 -6.76 14.24
N ARG A 15 -8.08 -5.83 15.02
CA ARG A 15 -7.19 -4.79 14.50
C ARG A 15 -6.00 -5.37 13.74
N GLU A 16 -5.46 -6.48 14.23
CA GLU A 16 -4.33 -7.21 13.67
C GLU A 16 -4.68 -7.80 12.30
N GLU A 17 -5.86 -8.38 12.17
CA GLU A 17 -6.34 -8.97 10.91
C GLU A 17 -6.63 -7.88 9.87
N LEU A 18 -7.27 -6.78 10.27
CA LEU A 18 -7.48 -5.63 9.40
C LEU A 18 -6.15 -5.03 8.93
N THR A 19 -5.18 -4.93 9.83
CA THR A 19 -3.82 -4.48 9.51
C THR A 19 -3.16 -5.43 8.51
N HIS A 20 -3.32 -6.74 8.67
CA HIS A 20 -2.77 -7.74 7.76
C HIS A 20 -3.40 -7.68 6.36
N VAL A 21 -4.72 -7.44 6.27
CA VAL A 21 -5.43 -7.21 5.01
C VAL A 21 -4.93 -5.94 4.33
N ILE A 22 -4.75 -4.84 5.08
CA ILE A 22 -4.16 -3.60 4.55
C ILE A 22 -2.76 -3.89 4.00
N LEU A 23 -1.87 -4.53 4.76
CA LEU A 23 -0.51 -4.84 4.32
C LEU A 23 -0.49 -5.72 3.05
N LYS A 24 -1.36 -6.74 2.97
CA LYS A 24 -1.50 -7.58 1.76
C LYS A 24 -1.98 -6.78 0.55
N LEU A 25 -2.94 -5.89 0.72
CA LEU A 25 -3.41 -5.00 -0.35
C LEU A 25 -2.24 -4.17 -0.86
N LEU A 26 -1.58 -3.48 0.06
CA LEU A 26 -0.50 -2.57 -0.24
C LEU A 26 0.69 -3.25 -0.92
N GLN A 27 1.01 -4.49 -0.52
CA GLN A 27 2.02 -5.31 -1.19
C GLN A 27 1.60 -5.74 -2.59
N ALA A 28 0.33 -6.14 -2.78
CA ALA A 28 -0.19 -6.55 -4.09
C ALA A 28 -0.16 -5.40 -5.12
N TRP A 29 -0.26 -4.15 -4.68
CA TRP A 29 -0.17 -2.99 -5.56
C TRP A 29 1.25 -2.61 -5.99
N LYS A 30 2.31 -3.14 -5.35
CA LYS A 30 3.70 -2.74 -5.69
C LYS A 30 4.06 -2.96 -7.16
N GLU A 31 3.74 -4.12 -7.71
CA GLU A 31 4.10 -4.50 -9.07
C GLU A 31 3.20 -3.84 -10.14
N PRO A 32 1.86 -3.83 -10.01
CA PRO A 32 0.98 -3.10 -10.91
C PRO A 32 1.31 -1.60 -11.02
N LEU A 33 1.65 -0.96 -9.90
CA LEU A 33 2.03 0.45 -9.88
C LEU A 33 3.39 0.72 -10.54
N SER A 34 4.34 -0.21 -10.40
CA SER A 34 5.62 -0.14 -11.09
C SER A 34 5.44 -0.23 -12.60
N HIS A 35 4.63 -1.19 -13.06
CA HIS A 35 4.33 -1.35 -14.49
C HIS A 35 3.60 -0.14 -15.06
N PHE A 36 2.62 0.40 -14.34
CA PHE A 36 1.91 1.61 -14.76
C PHE A 36 2.85 2.80 -14.93
N ASN A 37 3.77 3.02 -13.98
CA ASN A 37 4.75 4.10 -14.07
C ASN A 37 5.68 3.94 -15.28
N GLN A 38 6.20 2.73 -15.50
CA GLN A 38 7.01 2.42 -16.68
C GLN A 38 6.25 2.67 -17.99
N HIS A 39 4.97 2.27 -18.06
CA HIS A 39 4.17 2.44 -19.27
C HIS A 39 3.92 3.91 -19.61
N ILE A 40 3.75 4.77 -18.60
CA ILE A 40 3.60 6.22 -18.80
C ILE A 40 4.91 6.86 -19.24
N GLU A 41 6.04 6.48 -18.63
CA GLU A 41 7.37 7.01 -19.01
C GLU A 41 7.72 6.69 -20.46
N HIS A 42 7.23 5.56 -20.99
CA HIS A 42 7.46 5.13 -22.37
C HIS A 42 6.40 5.66 -23.36
N HIS A 43 5.25 6.18 -22.90
CA HIS A 43 4.24 6.80 -23.75
C HIS A 43 4.44 8.32 -23.84
N GLN A 44 5.30 8.73 -24.76
CA GLN A 44 5.57 10.13 -25.11
C GLN A 44 4.50 10.76 -26.04
N GLU A 45 3.41 10.04 -26.36
CA GLU A 45 2.42 10.42 -27.39
C GLU A 45 1.00 10.70 -26.85
N LEU A 46 0.85 10.94 -25.54
CA LEU A 46 -0.46 11.36 -25.00
C LEU A 46 -0.68 12.87 -25.21
N PRO A 47 -1.91 13.32 -25.53
CA PRO A 47 -2.26 14.74 -25.52
C PRO A 47 -1.90 15.37 -24.16
N ASP A 48 -1.46 16.62 -24.13
CA ASP A 48 -0.84 17.29 -22.97
C ASP A 48 -1.70 17.20 -21.67
N ASP A 49 -3.04 17.29 -21.82
CA ASP A 49 -4.01 17.10 -20.73
C ASP A 49 -4.06 15.68 -20.17
N SER A 50 -3.84 14.67 -21.00
CA SER A 50 -3.80 13.26 -20.59
C SER A 50 -2.44 12.92 -19.95
N LEU A 51 -1.35 13.52 -20.44
CA LEU A 51 -0.02 13.37 -19.87
C LEU A 51 0.06 14.00 -18.47
N SER A 52 -0.53 15.19 -18.27
CA SER A 52 -0.55 15.84 -16.96
C SER A 52 -1.31 15.02 -15.91
N LYS A 53 -2.45 14.42 -16.29
CA LYS A 53 -3.20 13.49 -15.43
C LYS A 53 -2.43 12.22 -15.14
N ALA A 54 -1.79 11.62 -16.15
CA ALA A 54 -0.95 10.45 -15.98
C ALA A 54 0.20 10.70 -14.99
N LYS A 55 0.83 11.88 -15.07
CA LYS A 55 1.89 12.30 -14.14
C LYS A 55 1.38 12.54 -12.71
N GLN A 56 0.20 13.15 -12.55
CA GLN A 56 -0.43 13.29 -11.24
C GLN A 56 -0.75 11.93 -10.62
N ILE A 57 -1.28 10.99 -11.41
CA ILE A 57 -1.55 9.62 -10.94
C ILE A 57 -0.25 8.93 -10.56
N SER A 58 0.82 9.04 -11.35
CA SER A 58 2.15 8.51 -11.01
C SER A 58 2.68 9.07 -9.69
N ASN A 59 2.56 10.37 -9.44
CA ASN A 59 2.97 10.99 -8.19
C ASN A 59 2.17 10.45 -6.98
N MET A 60 0.84 10.39 -7.09
CA MET A 60 -0.03 9.83 -6.04
C MET A 60 0.29 8.37 -5.75
N VAL A 61 0.59 7.60 -6.81
CA VAL A 61 1.00 6.20 -6.74
C VAL A 61 2.35 6.05 -6.02
N HIS A 62 3.31 6.93 -6.31
CA HIS A 62 4.61 6.95 -5.65
C HIS A 62 4.51 7.31 -4.17
N GLU A 63 3.69 8.31 -3.83
CA GLU A 63 3.40 8.68 -2.44
C GLU A 63 2.72 7.53 -1.69
N LEU A 64 1.74 6.87 -2.33
CA LEU A 64 1.07 5.71 -1.77
C LEU A 64 2.09 4.60 -1.48
N LYS A 65 2.90 4.21 -2.47
CA LYS A 65 3.98 3.21 -2.31
C LYS A 65 4.92 3.55 -1.15
N THR A 66 5.32 4.81 -1.03
CA THR A 66 6.19 5.26 0.05
C THR A 66 5.50 5.14 1.41
N GLY A 67 4.22 5.50 1.49
CA GLY A 67 3.40 5.35 2.69
C GLY A 67 3.26 3.88 3.10
N VAL A 68 3.03 2.99 2.14
CA VAL A 68 2.99 1.53 2.33
C VAL A 68 4.25 1.01 3.00
N GLU A 69 5.40 1.37 2.44
CA GLU A 69 6.69 0.87 2.88
C GLU A 69 6.97 1.29 4.33
N LYS A 70 6.73 2.56 4.65
CA LYS A 70 6.87 3.09 6.02
C LYS A 70 5.96 2.39 7.03
N VAL A 71 4.69 2.15 6.68
CA VAL A 71 3.74 1.45 7.57
C VAL A 71 4.14 -0.01 7.77
N THR A 72 4.56 -0.68 6.70
CA THR A 72 5.00 -2.09 6.75
C THR A 72 6.25 -2.26 7.61
N GLU A 73 7.22 -1.35 7.47
CA GLU A 73 8.45 -1.34 8.27
C GLU A 73 8.15 -1.11 9.75
N LYS A 74 7.33 -0.10 10.07
CA LYS A 74 6.89 0.14 11.46
C LYS A 74 6.15 -1.07 12.04
N ALA A 75 5.22 -1.66 11.29
CA ALA A 75 4.48 -2.83 11.74
C ALA A 75 5.41 -4.02 12.02
N ARG A 76 6.40 -4.27 11.15
CA ARG A 76 7.43 -5.28 11.36
C ARG A 76 8.25 -5.01 12.62
N PHE A 77 8.69 -3.77 12.83
CA PHE A 77 9.44 -3.36 14.01
C PHE A 77 8.65 -3.64 15.31
N PHE A 78 7.38 -3.22 15.38
CA PHE A 78 6.53 -3.48 16.54
C PHE A 78 6.29 -4.98 16.78
N CYS A 79 6.14 -5.77 15.72
CA CYS A 79 5.98 -7.21 15.82
C CYS A 79 7.24 -7.89 16.41
N ILE A 80 8.42 -7.53 15.92
CA ILE A 80 9.70 -8.05 16.43
C ILE A 80 9.93 -7.61 17.89
N ALA A 81 9.64 -6.34 18.21
CA ALA A 81 9.75 -5.83 19.57
C ALA A 81 8.80 -6.56 20.54
N PHE A 82 7.57 -6.83 20.13
CA PHE A 82 6.60 -7.60 20.91
C PHE A 82 7.12 -9.02 21.20
N ILE A 83 7.59 -9.74 20.17
CA ILE A 83 8.16 -11.09 20.31
C ILE A 83 9.35 -11.09 21.28
N TYR A 84 10.25 -10.10 21.13
CA TYR A 84 11.43 -9.99 21.99
C TYR A 84 11.06 -9.74 23.45
N ILE A 85 10.11 -8.84 23.72
CA ILE A 85 9.63 -8.56 25.08
C ILE A 85 8.97 -9.82 25.67
N SER A 86 8.13 -10.54 24.90
CA SER A 86 7.50 -11.77 25.35
C SER A 86 8.47 -12.93 25.60
N TYR A 87 9.67 -12.89 25.02
CA TYR A 87 10.70 -13.91 25.22
C TYR A 87 11.59 -13.61 26.43
N VAL A 88 11.81 -12.34 26.75
CA VAL A 88 12.73 -11.88 27.81
C VAL A 88 12.03 -11.62 29.14
N ALA A 89 10.70 -11.41 29.15
CA ALA A 89 9.87 -11.25 30.35
C ALA A 89 9.27 -12.58 30.83
#